data_AF-A0A418WH51-F1
#
_entry.id   AF-A0A418WH51-F1
#
_cell.length_a   1.000
_cell.length_b   1.000
_cell.length_c   1.000
_cell.angle_alpha   90.00
_cell.angle_beta   90.00
_cell.angle_gamma   90.00
#
_symmetry.space_group_name_H-M   'P 1'
#
loop_
_entity.id
_entity.type
_entity.pdbx_description
1 polymer ?
#
loop_
_entity_poly.entity_id
_entity_poly.type
_entity_poly.pdbx_seq_one_letter_code
_entity_poly.pdbx_strand_id
1 'polypeptide(L)'
;MSIEIIRRDWQPMPVMSDVRAFAIGDVHGLSAALRSAFLEVAERAAAGGPNHLVMLGDYIDRGPHSRAVMAQVIAGIPGIKVTALAGNHEGALAAAFDSGRRDHLGTWLGNGGFAVLEELGLPPTATAGDAWEALSEAERGFINGLSHHYLEDNLLFIHAGLHPQQPLERSLAWPWRQIPANHAEERASPFWVREPFLTADANPTNSS
;
A
#
# COMPACT_ATOMS: atom_id res chain seq x y z
N MET A 1 -2.62 -13.77 19.22
CA MET A 1 -1.39 -13.59 18.42
C MET A 1 -0.49 -12.64 19.19
N SER A 2 0.77 -13.00 19.47
CA SER A 2 1.75 -12.11 20.08
C SER A 2 2.40 -11.25 18.99
N ILE A 3 2.53 -9.94 19.22
CA ILE A 3 3.20 -9.02 18.30
C ILE A 3 4.63 -8.80 18.83
N GLU A 4 5.62 -9.05 18.00
CA GLU A 4 7.02 -8.74 18.28
C GLU A 4 7.42 -7.44 17.56
N ILE A 5 8.01 -6.49 18.28
CA ILE A 5 8.51 -5.23 17.72
C ILE A 5 10.04 -5.29 17.69
N ILE A 6 10.59 -5.38 16.49
CA ILE A 6 12.04 -5.35 16.26
C ILE A 6 12.44 -3.92 15.91
N ARG A 7 13.36 -3.35 16.68
CA ARG A 7 13.89 -2.00 16.43
C ARG A 7 15.30 -2.09 15.85
N ARG A 8 15.60 -1.21 14.90
CA ARG A 8 16.93 -1.04 14.28
C ARG A 8 17.32 0.43 14.33
N ASP A 9 18.62 0.70 14.18
CA ASP A 9 19.14 2.05 14.13
C ASP A 9 18.58 2.82 12.93
N TRP A 10 18.35 4.12 13.14
CA TRP A 10 17.89 5.02 12.10
C TRP A 10 18.91 5.12 10.98
N GLN A 11 18.43 5.06 9.75
CA GLN A 11 19.22 5.40 8.58
C GLN A 11 19.11 6.91 8.33
N PRO A 12 20.19 7.59 7.90
CA PRO A 12 20.10 8.99 7.50
C PRO A 12 19.09 9.13 6.36
N MET A 13 18.20 10.11 6.46
CA MET A 13 17.26 10.43 5.40
C MET A 13 18.06 10.86 4.16
N PRO A 14 17.72 10.38 2.95
CA PRO A 14 18.47 10.71 1.74
C PRO A 14 18.26 12.15 1.26
N VAL A 15 17.40 12.92 1.94
CA VAL A 15 17.07 14.31 1.62
C VAL A 15 17.09 15.15 2.90
N MET A 16 17.37 16.44 2.74
CA MET A 16 17.24 17.43 3.82
C MET A 16 15.77 17.80 3.97
N SER A 17 15.19 17.56 5.14
CA SER A 17 13.81 17.93 5.46
C SER A 17 13.71 18.36 6.93
N ASP A 18 12.84 19.31 7.22
CA ASP A 18 12.42 19.67 8.58
C ASP A 18 11.27 18.78 9.09
N VAL A 19 10.70 17.95 8.21
CA VAL A 19 9.67 16.96 8.50
C VAL A 19 10.30 15.63 8.90
N ARG A 20 9.80 15.06 9.99
CA ARG A 20 10.08 13.66 10.32
C ARG A 20 9.11 12.76 9.56
N ALA A 21 9.62 12.07 8.55
CA ALA A 21 8.86 11.10 7.79
C ALA A 21 8.87 9.71 8.44
N PHE A 22 7.71 9.06 8.46
CA PHE A 22 7.52 7.66 8.82
C PHE A 22 6.91 6.93 7.62
N ALA A 23 7.30 5.68 7.41
CA ALA A 23 6.69 4.82 6.42
C ALA A 23 6.25 3.52 7.07
N ILE A 24 5.01 3.09 6.80
CA ILE A 24 4.51 1.76 7.18
C ILE A 24 4.16 1.00 5.91
N GLY A 25 4.76 -0.18 5.75
CA GLY A 25 4.53 -1.10 4.65
C GLY A 25 3.23 -1.89 4.78
N ASP A 26 3.17 -3.02 4.06
CA ASP A 26 2.02 -3.90 3.96
C ASP A 26 1.43 -4.28 5.33
N VAL A 27 0.11 -4.20 5.44
CA VAL A 27 -0.61 -4.46 6.69
C VAL A 27 -1.45 -5.74 6.59
N HIS A 28 -2.09 -5.99 5.45
CA HIS A 28 -2.86 -7.20 5.14
C HIS A 28 -3.81 -7.63 6.24
N GLY A 29 -4.73 -6.75 6.65
CA GLY A 29 -5.72 -7.06 7.67
C GLY A 29 -5.14 -7.33 9.07
N LEU A 30 -3.85 -7.11 9.33
CA LEU A 30 -3.22 -7.26 10.65
C LEU A 30 -3.45 -6.03 11.54
N SER A 31 -4.73 -5.74 11.81
CA SER A 31 -5.20 -4.56 12.56
C SER A 31 -4.48 -4.33 13.89
N ALA A 32 -4.16 -5.40 14.64
CA ALA A 32 -3.45 -5.27 15.91
C ALA A 32 -1.97 -4.87 15.72
N ALA A 33 -1.31 -5.36 14.67
CA ALA A 33 0.06 -4.99 14.34
C ALA A 33 0.15 -3.53 13.87
N LEU A 34 -0.82 -3.08 13.07
CA LEU A 34 -0.92 -1.68 12.67
C LEU A 34 -1.06 -0.76 13.88
N ARG A 35 -1.93 -1.12 14.84
CA ARG A 35 -2.09 -0.35 16.08
C ARG A 35 -0.76 -0.24 16.85
N SER A 36 0.00 -1.33 16.94
CA SER A 36 1.33 -1.31 17.57
C SER A 36 2.29 -0.38 16.81
N ALA A 37 2.31 -0.42 15.48
CA ALA A 37 3.13 0.48 14.67
C ALA A 37 2.73 1.96 14.85
N PHE A 38 1.43 2.26 14.93
CA PHE A 38 0.94 3.63 15.18
C PHE A 38 1.38 4.16 16.55
N LEU A 39 1.41 3.32 17.58
CA LEU A 39 1.93 3.70 18.90
C LEU A 39 3.43 4.03 18.83
N GLU A 40 4.22 3.22 18.11
CA GLU A 40 5.66 3.47 17.91
C GLU A 40 5.93 4.78 17.15
N VAL A 41 5.07 5.12 16.17
CA VAL A 41 5.13 6.39 15.44
C VAL A 41 4.75 7.56 16.36
N ALA A 42 3.67 7.44 17.11
CA ALA A 42 3.21 8.48 18.03
C ALA A 42 4.24 8.79 19.13
N GLU A 43 4.87 7.75 19.70
CA GLU A 43 5.93 7.91 20.70
C GLU A 43 7.14 8.67 20.12
N ARG A 44 7.56 8.34 18.90
CA ARG A 44 8.67 9.04 18.22
C ARG A 44 8.31 10.47 17.83
N ALA A 45 7.05 10.70 17.44
CA ALA A 45 6.55 12.03 17.10
C ALA A 45 6.46 12.98 18.30
N ALA A 46 6.38 12.45 19.53
CA ALA A 46 6.27 13.24 20.77
C ALA A 46 7.45 14.18 21.02
N ALA A 47 8.59 13.97 20.34
CA ALA A 47 9.73 14.90 20.37
C ALA A 47 9.44 16.28 19.73
N GLY A 48 8.24 16.48 19.16
CA GLY A 48 7.82 17.73 18.53
C GLY A 48 8.26 17.87 17.07
N GLY A 49 7.88 18.99 16.46
CA GLY A 49 8.10 19.28 15.04
C GLY A 49 7.01 18.72 14.12
N PRO A 50 7.07 19.04 12.82
CA PRO A 50 6.16 18.47 11.83
C PRO A 50 6.48 16.99 11.60
N ASN A 51 5.44 16.14 11.62
CA ASN A 51 5.55 14.71 11.41
C ASN A 51 4.60 14.29 10.28
N HIS A 52 5.09 13.41 9.40
CA HIS A 52 4.31 12.85 8.30
C HIS A 52 4.46 11.33 8.29
N LEU A 53 3.34 10.61 8.41
CA LEU A 53 3.25 9.19 8.17
C LEU A 53 2.73 8.91 6.76
N VAL A 54 3.50 8.15 5.98
CA VAL A 54 3.08 7.59 4.69
C VAL A 54 2.79 6.09 4.86
N MET A 55 1.56 5.70 4.58
CA MET A 55 1.18 4.29 4.47
C MET A 55 1.41 3.83 3.02
N LEU A 56 2.16 2.74 2.83
CA LEU A 56 2.63 2.30 1.51
C LEU A 56 1.65 1.40 0.76
N GLY A 57 0.47 1.10 1.30
CA GLY A 57 -0.56 0.27 0.67
C GLY A 57 -0.74 -1.09 1.32
N ASP A 58 -1.50 -1.97 0.66
CA ASP A 58 -1.77 -3.35 1.08
C ASP A 58 -2.39 -3.41 2.48
N TYR A 59 -3.50 -2.69 2.64
CA TYR A 59 -4.32 -2.63 3.85
C TYR A 59 -5.17 -3.89 3.99
N ILE A 60 -5.68 -4.38 2.87
CA ILE A 60 -6.66 -5.46 2.80
C ILE A 60 -6.03 -6.82 2.47
N ASP A 61 -6.87 -7.85 2.47
CA ASP A 61 -6.57 -9.23 2.10
C ASP A 61 -5.62 -9.96 3.06
N ARG A 62 -5.55 -11.29 2.91
CA ARG A 62 -4.72 -12.26 3.66
C ARG A 62 -5.07 -12.37 5.15
N GLY A 63 -5.08 -11.26 5.90
CA GLY A 63 -5.50 -11.22 7.30
C GLY A 63 -6.99 -10.93 7.48
N PRO A 64 -7.55 -11.22 8.66
CA PRO A 64 -9.00 -11.28 8.88
C PRO A 64 -9.65 -9.92 9.24
N HIS A 65 -8.90 -8.83 9.32
CA HIS A 65 -9.39 -7.55 9.84
C HIS A 65 -9.10 -6.36 8.92
N SER A 66 -9.34 -6.53 7.62
CA SER A 66 -9.11 -5.50 6.60
C SER A 66 -9.92 -4.24 6.88
N ARG A 67 -11.16 -4.40 7.33
CA ARG A 67 -12.05 -3.27 7.68
C ARG A 67 -11.51 -2.45 8.84
N ALA A 68 -11.02 -3.13 9.87
CA ALA A 68 -10.43 -2.48 11.04
C ALA A 68 -9.08 -1.82 10.72
N VAL A 69 -8.33 -2.32 9.73
CA VAL A 69 -7.14 -1.65 9.21
C VAL A 69 -7.52 -0.34 8.51
N MET A 70 -8.44 -0.37 7.56
CA MET A 70 -8.90 0.83 6.85
C MET A 70 -9.44 1.89 7.83
N ALA A 71 -10.25 1.47 8.80
CA ALA A 71 -10.78 2.38 9.82
C ALA A 71 -9.68 3.07 10.64
N GLN A 72 -8.59 2.38 10.98
CA GLN A 72 -7.46 2.98 11.69
C GLN A 72 -6.71 3.99 10.81
N VAL A 73 -6.48 3.69 9.53
CA VAL A 73 -5.81 4.61 8.62
C VAL A 73 -6.65 5.86 8.38
N ILE A 74 -7.96 5.70 8.20
CA ILE A 74 -8.91 6.82 8.05
C ILE A 74 -8.89 7.72 9.31
N ALA A 75 -8.86 7.12 10.50
CA ALA A 75 -8.81 7.86 11.75
C ALA A 75 -7.46 8.59 11.95
N GLY A 76 -6.37 8.03 11.43
CA GLY A 76 -5.03 8.58 11.50
C GLY A 76 -4.45 8.63 12.93
N ILE A 77 -3.39 9.43 13.09
CA ILE A 77 -2.74 9.67 14.39
C ILE A 77 -2.82 11.16 14.69
N PRO A 78 -3.35 11.58 15.85
CA PRO A 78 -3.47 12.99 16.20
C PRO A 78 -2.14 13.75 16.10
N GLY A 79 -2.16 14.91 15.44
CA GLY A 79 -0.97 15.75 15.26
C GLY A 79 0.04 15.27 14.22
N ILE A 80 -0.27 14.19 13.49
CA ILE A 80 0.58 13.66 12.42
C ILE A 80 -0.20 13.72 11.11
N LYS A 81 0.41 14.27 10.06
CA LYS A 81 -0.15 14.20 8.70
C LYS A 81 -0.09 12.74 8.24
N VAL A 82 -1.19 12.21 7.70
CA VAL A 82 -1.23 10.85 7.16
C VAL A 82 -1.52 10.90 5.67
N THR A 83 -0.68 10.23 4.88
CA THR A 83 -0.94 9.98 3.45
C THR A 83 -1.03 8.48 3.24
N ALA A 84 -2.13 8.02 2.62
CA ALA A 84 -2.35 6.62 2.32
C ALA A 84 -2.16 6.37 0.82
N LEU A 85 -1.25 5.45 0.48
CA LEU A 85 -1.01 5.00 -0.88
C LEU A 85 -1.78 3.73 -1.20
N ALA A 86 -2.07 3.50 -2.47
CA ALA A 86 -2.61 2.22 -2.95
C ALA A 86 -1.51 1.16 -3.04
N GLY A 87 -1.80 -0.04 -2.54
CA GLY A 87 -1.04 -1.24 -2.84
C GLY A 87 -1.63 -1.99 -4.04
N ASN A 88 -0.98 -3.08 -4.44
CA ASN A 88 -1.51 -3.89 -5.53
C ASN A 88 -2.77 -4.66 -5.11
N HIS A 89 -3.02 -4.88 -3.83
CA HIS A 89 -4.23 -5.53 -3.35
C HIS A 89 -5.47 -4.65 -3.49
N GLU A 90 -5.41 -3.38 -3.07
CA GLU A 90 -6.49 -2.44 -3.33
C GLU A 90 -6.70 -2.22 -4.84
N GLY A 91 -5.58 -2.18 -5.59
CA GLY A 91 -5.60 -2.10 -7.05
C GLY A 91 -6.29 -3.30 -7.71
N ALA A 92 -6.05 -4.51 -7.21
CA ALA A 92 -6.64 -5.74 -7.74
C ALA A 92 -8.15 -5.83 -7.44
N LEU A 93 -8.59 -5.50 -6.22
CA LEU A 93 -10.01 -5.44 -5.88
C LEU A 93 -10.73 -4.41 -6.76
N ALA A 94 -10.19 -3.18 -6.86
CA ALA A 94 -10.77 -2.13 -7.68
C ALA A 94 -10.80 -2.51 -9.17
N ALA A 95 -9.72 -3.09 -9.71
CA ALA A 95 -9.67 -3.56 -11.09
C ALA A 95 -10.68 -4.69 -11.38
N ALA A 96 -10.89 -5.59 -10.41
CA ALA A 96 -11.87 -6.67 -10.53
C ALA A 96 -13.31 -6.12 -10.52
N PHE A 97 -13.58 -5.12 -9.67
CA PHE A 97 -14.85 -4.39 -9.65
C PHE A 97 -15.09 -3.62 -10.96
N ASP A 98 -14.16 -2.73 -11.33
CA ASP A 98 -14.29 -1.81 -12.47
C ASP A 98 -14.47 -2.56 -13.80
N SER A 99 -13.80 -3.70 -13.96
CA SER A 99 -13.82 -4.46 -15.21
C SER A 99 -14.91 -5.54 -15.27
N GLY A 100 -15.40 -6.01 -14.11
CA GLY A 100 -16.31 -7.15 -13.99
C GLY A 100 -15.76 -8.49 -14.54
N ARG A 101 -14.45 -8.58 -14.84
CA ARG A 101 -13.88 -9.77 -15.49
C ARG A 101 -13.54 -10.89 -14.50
N ARG A 102 -13.74 -12.13 -14.92
CA ARG A 102 -13.50 -13.33 -14.09
C ARG A 102 -12.03 -13.58 -13.81
N ASP A 103 -11.14 -13.27 -14.74
CA ASP A 103 -9.69 -13.38 -14.57
C ASP A 103 -9.19 -12.38 -13.52
N HIS A 104 -9.67 -11.14 -13.53
CA HIS A 104 -9.36 -10.15 -12.50
C HIS A 104 -9.83 -10.56 -11.11
N LEU A 105 -11.07 -11.05 -11.02
CA LEU A 105 -11.60 -11.63 -9.78
C LEU A 105 -10.69 -12.78 -9.30
N GLY A 106 -10.30 -13.67 -10.22
CA GLY A 106 -9.39 -14.77 -9.93
C GLY A 106 -8.03 -14.31 -9.40
N THR A 107 -7.45 -13.26 -9.99
CA THR A 107 -6.19 -12.67 -9.52
C THR A 107 -6.31 -12.08 -8.12
N TRP A 108 -7.35 -11.27 -7.84
CA TRP A 108 -7.56 -10.71 -6.51
C TRP A 108 -7.78 -11.80 -5.45
N LEU A 109 -8.69 -12.74 -5.71
CA LEU A 109 -8.98 -13.84 -4.78
C LEU A 109 -7.76 -14.73 -4.56
N GLY A 110 -7.03 -15.06 -5.63
CA GLY A 110 -5.79 -15.85 -5.58
C GLY A 110 -4.67 -15.17 -4.79
N ASN A 111 -4.71 -13.84 -4.68
CA ASN A 111 -3.72 -13.08 -3.91
C ASN A 111 -4.13 -12.86 -2.43
N GLY A 112 -5.28 -13.38 -1.99
CA GLY A 112 -5.72 -13.30 -0.58
C GLY A 112 -7.07 -12.64 -0.36
N GLY A 113 -7.78 -12.25 -1.43
CA GLY A 113 -9.10 -11.60 -1.36
C GLY A 113 -10.19 -12.42 -0.67
N PHE A 114 -10.02 -13.74 -0.54
CA PHE A 114 -10.96 -14.57 0.22
C PHE A 114 -11.12 -14.14 1.69
N ALA A 115 -10.07 -13.61 2.31
CA ALA A 115 -10.17 -13.11 3.70
C ALA A 115 -11.13 -11.91 3.81
N VAL A 116 -11.19 -11.06 2.79
CA VAL A 116 -12.14 -9.94 2.73
C VAL A 116 -13.56 -10.47 2.53
N LEU A 117 -13.77 -11.45 1.64
CA LEU A 117 -15.09 -12.07 1.48
C LEU A 117 -15.60 -12.68 2.79
N GLU A 118 -14.74 -13.41 3.50
CA GLU A 118 -15.06 -14.00 4.80
C GLU A 118 -15.41 -12.92 5.84
N GLU A 119 -14.62 -11.85 5.95
CA GLU A 119 -14.88 -10.73 6.85
C GLU A 119 -16.21 -10.01 6.53
N LEU A 120 -16.61 -9.98 5.26
CA LEU A 120 -17.88 -9.41 4.80
C LEU A 120 -19.07 -10.39 4.94
N GLY A 121 -18.83 -11.64 5.34
CA GLY A 121 -19.88 -12.66 5.43
C GLY A 121 -20.39 -13.15 4.07
N LEU A 122 -19.58 -13.02 3.02
CA LEU A 122 -19.92 -13.40 1.66
C LEU A 122 -19.45 -14.83 1.33
N PRO A 123 -20.16 -15.56 0.45
CA PRO A 123 -19.74 -16.89 0.03
C PRO A 123 -18.47 -16.81 -0.85
N PRO A 124 -17.66 -17.88 -0.94
CA PRO A 124 -16.48 -17.93 -1.82
C PRO A 124 -16.79 -17.75 -3.32
N THR A 125 -18.06 -17.88 -3.70
CA THR A 125 -18.55 -17.67 -5.07
C THR A 125 -18.96 -16.21 -5.36
N ALA A 126 -18.85 -15.33 -4.37
CA ALA A 126 -19.16 -13.91 -4.53
C ALA A 126 -18.26 -13.25 -5.59
N THR A 127 -18.83 -12.27 -6.29
CA THR A 127 -18.14 -11.46 -7.28
C THR A 127 -17.40 -10.29 -6.62
N ALA A 128 -16.55 -9.60 -7.39
CA ALA A 128 -15.95 -8.35 -6.93
C ALA A 128 -17.01 -7.26 -6.71
N GLY A 129 -18.10 -7.29 -7.48
CA GLY A 129 -19.26 -6.42 -7.28
C GLY A 129 -19.93 -6.64 -5.92
N ASP A 130 -20.19 -7.90 -5.57
CA ASP A 130 -20.77 -8.25 -4.27
C ASP A 130 -19.89 -7.77 -3.11
N ALA A 131 -18.56 -7.98 -3.22
CA ALA A 131 -17.61 -7.52 -2.22
C ALA A 131 -17.59 -5.99 -2.11
N TRP A 132 -17.55 -5.28 -3.24
CA TRP A 132 -17.50 -3.82 -3.29
C TRP A 132 -18.76 -3.16 -2.73
N GLU A 133 -19.94 -3.71 -3.02
CA GLU A 133 -21.21 -3.21 -2.50
C GLU A 133 -21.37 -3.48 -1.00
N ALA A 134 -20.81 -4.58 -0.49
CA ALA A 134 -20.81 -4.92 0.92
C ALA A 134 -19.88 -4.03 1.78
N LEU A 135 -18.89 -3.35 1.17
CA LEU A 135 -18.12 -2.31 1.85
C LEU A 135 -19.03 -1.13 2.25
N SER A 136 -18.68 -0.43 3.31
CA SER A 136 -19.33 0.83 3.66
C SER A 136 -18.91 1.96 2.71
N GLU A 137 -19.68 3.05 2.73
CA GLU A 137 -19.34 4.26 1.96
C GLU A 137 -17.96 4.82 2.35
N ALA A 138 -17.61 4.80 3.64
CA ALA A 138 -16.31 5.25 4.11
C ALA A 138 -15.16 4.35 3.59
N GLU A 139 -15.36 3.03 3.57
CA GLU A 139 -14.37 2.08 3.06
C GLU A 139 -14.17 2.21 1.55
N ARG A 140 -15.26 2.34 0.78
CA ARG A 140 -15.18 2.65 -0.66
C ARG A 140 -14.54 4.01 -0.91
N GLY A 141 -14.91 5.02 -0.13
CA GLY A 141 -14.36 6.37 -0.21
C GLY A 141 -12.86 6.39 0.08
N PHE A 142 -12.41 5.61 1.05
CA PHE A 142 -11.00 5.42 1.34
C PHE A 142 -10.26 4.81 0.14
N ILE A 143 -10.71 3.65 -0.38
CA ILE A 143 -10.07 3.00 -1.54
C ILE A 143 -10.09 3.91 -2.78
N ASN A 144 -11.19 4.62 -3.03
CA ASN A 144 -11.31 5.57 -4.14
C ASN A 144 -10.39 6.79 -3.98
N GLY A 145 -10.11 7.21 -2.75
CA GLY A 145 -9.26 8.35 -2.44
C GLY A 145 -7.75 8.04 -2.41
N LEU A 146 -7.36 6.77 -2.54
CA LEU A 146 -5.94 6.39 -2.50
C LEU A 146 -5.17 7.02 -3.66
N SER A 147 -4.06 7.65 -3.30
CA SER A 147 -3.04 8.08 -4.27
C SER A 147 -2.10 6.92 -4.54
N HIS A 148 -1.46 6.94 -5.71
CA HIS A 148 -0.65 5.80 -6.14
C HIS A 148 0.85 6.01 -5.89
N HIS A 149 1.24 7.25 -5.60
CA HIS A 149 2.55 7.63 -5.09
C HIS A 149 2.42 8.92 -4.28
N TYR A 150 3.47 9.27 -3.54
CA TYR A 150 3.62 10.59 -2.91
C TYR A 150 5.07 11.06 -3.07
N LEU A 151 5.25 12.32 -3.46
CA LEU A 151 6.56 12.94 -3.63
C LEU A 151 6.72 14.06 -2.59
N GLU A 152 7.79 13.97 -1.81
CA GLU A 152 8.21 15.01 -0.86
C GLU A 152 9.64 15.42 -1.19
N ASP A 153 9.80 16.59 -1.80
CA ASP A 153 11.04 17.04 -2.43
C ASP A 153 11.62 15.98 -3.39
N ASN A 154 12.77 15.40 -3.06
CA ASN A 154 13.43 14.35 -3.83
C ASN A 154 13.23 12.94 -3.24
N LEU A 155 12.25 12.78 -2.34
CA LEU A 155 11.88 11.50 -1.73
C LEU A 155 10.54 11.01 -2.29
N LEU A 156 10.60 9.92 -3.03
CA LEU A 156 9.42 9.25 -3.59
C LEU A 156 8.99 8.09 -2.69
N PHE A 157 7.71 8.10 -2.32
CA PHE A 157 7.02 6.97 -1.70
C PHE A 157 6.14 6.29 -2.74
N ILE A 158 6.33 4.99 -2.90
CA ILE A 158 5.58 4.15 -3.83
C ILE A 158 5.54 2.72 -3.30
N HIS A 159 4.49 1.97 -3.63
CA HIS A 159 4.19 0.69 -2.99
C HIS A 159 5.29 -0.38 -3.17
N ALA A 160 5.59 -0.77 -4.41
CA ALA A 160 6.57 -1.84 -4.67
C ALA A 160 7.94 -1.29 -5.05
N GLY A 161 8.02 -0.50 -6.11
CA GLY A 161 9.30 0.01 -6.60
C GLY A 161 9.21 0.61 -8.00
N LEU A 162 10.37 0.92 -8.57
CA LEU A 162 10.48 1.48 -9.92
C LEU A 162 11.30 0.57 -10.81
N HIS A 163 10.93 0.46 -12.08
CA HIS A 163 11.81 -0.19 -13.05
C HIS A 163 13.05 0.70 -13.29
N PRO A 164 14.28 0.21 -13.03
CA PRO A 164 15.50 1.02 -12.99
C PRO A 164 15.89 1.65 -14.35
N GLN A 165 15.47 1.02 -15.45
CA GLN A 165 15.76 1.48 -16.81
C GLN A 165 14.58 2.23 -17.45
N GLN A 166 13.52 2.48 -16.69
CA GLN A 166 12.32 3.15 -17.20
C GLN A 166 12.30 4.61 -16.73
N PRO A 167 11.91 5.57 -17.59
CA PRO A 167 11.70 6.95 -17.14
C PRO A 167 10.69 7.02 -16.01
N LEU A 168 10.97 7.84 -14.99
CA LEU A 168 10.13 7.98 -13.81
C LEU A 168 8.69 8.34 -14.19
N GLU A 169 8.52 9.25 -15.15
CA GLU A 169 7.22 9.72 -15.63
C GLU A 169 6.33 8.59 -16.12
N ARG A 170 6.93 7.56 -16.72
CA ARG A 170 6.18 6.40 -17.20
C ARG A 170 5.67 5.54 -16.05
N SER A 171 6.44 5.41 -14.97
CA SER A 171 6.01 4.72 -13.75
C SER A 171 4.93 5.53 -13.03
N LEU A 172 5.08 6.85 -12.93
CA LEU A 172 4.10 7.76 -12.30
C LEU A 172 2.82 7.95 -13.13
N ALA A 173 2.82 7.57 -14.41
CA ALA A 173 1.63 7.54 -15.24
C ALA A 173 0.86 6.20 -15.15
N TRP A 174 1.37 5.21 -14.40
CA TRP A 174 0.75 3.89 -14.33
C TRP A 174 -0.61 3.94 -13.58
N PRO A 175 -1.69 3.38 -14.16
CA PRO A 175 -2.98 3.30 -13.47
C PRO A 175 -2.94 2.23 -12.38
N TRP A 176 -3.10 2.63 -11.12
CA TRP A 176 -3.02 1.71 -9.98
C TRP A 176 -4.16 0.69 -9.90
N ARG A 177 -5.29 0.97 -10.57
CA ARG A 177 -6.44 0.05 -10.73
C ARG A 177 -6.30 -0.88 -11.94
N GLN A 178 -5.08 -1.22 -12.31
CA GLN A 178 -4.79 -2.15 -13.40
C GLN A 178 -4.01 -3.35 -12.87
N ILE A 179 -4.50 -4.54 -13.22
CA ILE A 179 -3.77 -5.79 -13.06
C ILE A 179 -2.88 -5.99 -14.30
N PRO A 180 -1.56 -6.18 -14.15
CA PRO A 180 -0.68 -6.46 -15.28
C PRO A 180 -1.13 -7.67 -16.08
N ALA A 181 -1.20 -7.54 -17.40
CA ALA A 181 -1.63 -8.64 -18.27
C ALA A 181 -0.54 -9.69 -18.52
N ASN A 182 0.72 -9.36 -18.25
CA ASN A 182 1.88 -10.19 -18.53
C ASN A 182 3.08 -9.74 -17.68
N HIS A 183 4.15 -10.54 -17.70
CA HIS A 183 5.36 -10.24 -16.94
C HIS A 183 6.07 -8.93 -17.35
N ALA A 184 5.95 -8.48 -18.60
CA ALA A 184 6.56 -7.22 -19.00
C ALA A 184 5.84 -6.03 -18.33
N GLU A 185 4.51 -6.08 -18.27
CA GLU A 185 3.70 -5.12 -17.52
C GLU A 185 3.93 -5.22 -16.01
N GLU A 186 4.09 -6.43 -15.47
CA GLU A 186 4.38 -6.64 -14.05
C GLU A 186 5.69 -5.96 -13.65
N ARG A 187 6.74 -6.11 -14.47
CA ARG A 187 8.05 -5.47 -14.26
C ARG A 187 8.01 -3.95 -14.41
N ALA A 188 7.11 -3.44 -15.25
CA ALA A 188 6.94 -2.00 -15.49
C ALA A 188 6.03 -1.33 -14.46
N SER A 189 5.22 -2.11 -13.75
CA SER A 189 4.22 -1.64 -12.81
C SER A 189 4.83 -1.31 -11.46
N PRO A 190 4.65 -0.09 -10.94
CA PRO A 190 5.20 0.28 -9.64
C PRO A 190 4.47 -0.35 -8.44
N PHE A 191 3.42 -1.14 -8.70
CA PHE A 191 2.67 -1.89 -7.69
C PHE A 191 3.03 -3.38 -7.69
N TRP A 192 3.54 -3.91 -8.80
CA TRP A 192 3.74 -5.35 -8.97
C TRP A 192 5.21 -5.72 -9.24
N VAL A 193 6.07 -4.73 -9.51
CA VAL A 193 7.48 -4.96 -9.83
C VAL A 193 8.20 -5.66 -8.68
N ARG A 194 9.00 -6.66 -9.04
CA ARG A 194 9.96 -7.32 -8.15
C ARG A 194 11.35 -7.23 -8.78
N GLU A 195 11.46 -7.76 -9.98
CA GLU A 195 12.65 -7.66 -10.81
C GLU A 195 12.43 -6.64 -11.95
N PRO A 196 13.44 -5.87 -12.38
CA PRO A 196 14.80 -5.86 -11.85
C PRO A 196 14.99 -4.92 -10.64
N PHE A 197 13.91 -4.39 -10.04
CA PHE A 197 14.00 -3.44 -8.93
C PHE A 197 14.81 -3.97 -7.74
N LEU A 198 14.54 -5.19 -7.28
CA LEU A 198 15.19 -5.79 -6.12
C LEU A 198 16.66 -6.19 -6.36
N THR A 199 17.05 -6.38 -7.62
CA THR A 199 18.42 -6.79 -8.00
C THR A 199 19.24 -5.68 -8.60
N ALA A 200 18.63 -4.53 -8.91
CA ALA A 200 19.34 -3.38 -9.44
C ALA A 200 20.16 -2.70 -8.34
N ASP A 201 21.35 -2.21 -8.71
CA ASP A 201 22.15 -1.36 -7.84
C ASP A 201 21.37 -0.08 -7.53
N ALA A 202 21.11 0.17 -6.25
CA ALA A 202 20.38 1.37 -5.79
C ALA A 202 21.09 2.69 -6.17
N ASN A 203 22.39 2.61 -6.46
CA ASN A 203 23.21 3.66 -7.03
C ASN A 203 24.11 3.01 -8.08
N PRO A 204 23.70 2.88 -9.35
CA PRO A 204 24.65 2.49 -10.37
C PRO A 204 25.69 3.59 -10.40
N THR A 205 26.92 3.29 -9.95
CA THR A 205 28.04 4.20 -10.15
C THR A 205 28.04 4.56 -11.62
N ASN A 206 27.91 5.85 -11.95
CA ASN A 206 28.19 6.38 -13.28
C ASN A 206 29.57 5.87 -13.68
N SER A 207 29.59 4.74 -14.35
CA SER A 207 30.78 4.09 -14.86
C SER A 207 30.83 4.47 -16.33
N SER A 208 31.59 5.54 -16.54
CA SER A 208 32.21 6.02 -17.80
C SER A 208 31.30 6.28 -18.99
#